data_AF-A0A1G9LQB2-F1
#
_entry.id   AF-A0A1G9LQB2-F1
#
_cell.length_a   1.000
_cell.length_b   1.000
_cell.length_c   1.000
_cell.angle_alpha   90.00
_cell.angle_beta   90.00
_cell.angle_gamma   90.00
#
_symmetry.space_group_name_H-M   'P 1'
#
loop_
_entity.id
_entity.type
_entity.pdbx_description
1 polymer ?
#
loop_
_entity_poly.entity_id
_entity_poly.type
_entity_poly.pdbx_seq_one_letter_code
_entity_poly.pdbx_strand_id
1 'polypeptide(L)'
;MLQPVKRVILYIFLFQLVGIPIGIGQNLQPFYEQIAFGYYRNEILAKKPVNKKIRIYTQLETERGNPFGYPDPECIEKFGLTLNDSLLHYPSLHTQLALTDLNDQRFKIRKRPDGKYPAVFVGRAYTTDDRSVIVTISQIHRSYGDIYYIILDPQGNIIGWCETGYVV
;
A
#
# COMPACT_ATOMS: atom_id res chain seq x y z
N MET A 1 36.38 39.85 42.41
CA MET A 1 35.52 40.34 41.31
C MET A 1 36.07 39.75 40.01
N LEU A 2 35.41 38.95 39.17
CA LEU A 2 34.05 38.41 39.07
C LEU A 2 34.12 36.86 39.15
N GLN A 3 33.09 36.24 39.73
CA GLN A 3 32.99 34.78 39.93
C GLN A 3 33.13 33.97 38.62
N PRO A 4 33.84 32.82 38.64
CA PRO A 4 34.04 31.94 37.48
C PRO A 4 32.72 31.34 36.92
N VAL A 5 31.64 31.41 37.71
CA VAL A 5 30.32 30.89 37.37
C VAL A 5 29.70 31.56 36.13
N LYS A 6 30.01 32.85 35.89
CA LYS A 6 29.42 33.59 34.75
C LYS A 6 29.96 33.17 33.38
N ARG A 7 31.17 32.58 33.30
CA ARG A 7 31.76 32.16 32.01
C ARG A 7 31.21 30.81 31.54
N VAL A 8 30.90 29.89 32.45
CA VAL A 8 30.38 28.55 32.12
C VAL A 8 28.97 28.61 31.55
N ILE A 9 28.13 29.52 32.06
CA ILE A 9 26.75 29.71 31.57
C ILE A 9 26.73 30.17 30.11
N LEU A 10 27.69 31.00 29.70
CA LEU A 10 27.76 31.52 28.32
C LEU A 10 28.10 30.40 27.31
N TYR A 11 28.91 29.41 27.69
CA TYR A 11 29.23 28.27 26.82
C TYR A 11 28.07 27.27 26.71
N ILE A 12 27.29 27.07 27.78
CA ILE A 12 26.06 26.25 27.75
C ILE A 12 25.02 26.89 26.82
N PHE A 13 24.88 28.22 26.87
CA PHE A 13 23.97 28.95 26.00
C PHE A 13 24.41 28.93 24.52
N LEU A 14 25.72 29.00 24.24
CA LEU A 14 26.23 28.89 22.87
C LEU A 14 26.03 27.49 22.26
N PHE A 15 26.10 26.42 23.07
CA PHE A 15 25.90 25.05 22.60
C PHE A 15 24.43 24.78 22.20
N GLN A 16 23.47 25.47 22.83
CA GLN A 16 22.06 25.37 22.48
C GLN A 16 21.68 26.13 21.20
N LEU A 17 22.46 27.14 20.79
CA LEU A 17 22.22 27.90 19.57
C LEU A 17 22.81 27.25 18.31
N VAL A 18 23.79 26.35 18.45
CA VAL A 18 24.40 25.60 17.33
C VAL A 18 23.79 24.20 17.17
N GLY A 19 22.89 23.80 18.07
CA GLY A 19 22.07 22.61 17.91
C GLY A 19 21.00 22.83 16.85
N ILE A 20 21.40 22.96 15.58
CA ILE A 20 20.51 22.78 14.44
C ILE A 20 19.85 21.42 14.68
N PRO A 21 18.54 21.35 14.96
CA PRO A 21 17.85 20.09 14.83
C PRO A 21 17.87 19.85 13.33
N ILE A 22 18.82 19.03 12.86
CA ILE A 22 18.77 18.44 11.53
C ILE A 22 17.60 17.47 11.61
N GLY A 23 16.39 18.03 11.55
CA GLY A 23 15.16 17.27 11.50
C GLY A 23 15.23 16.48 10.22
N ILE A 24 15.47 15.18 10.35
CA ILE A 24 15.33 14.22 9.27
C ILE A 24 13.83 14.14 8.97
N GLY A 25 13.33 15.14 8.25
CA GLY A 25 12.03 15.10 7.59
C GLY A 25 12.14 14.23 6.34
N GLN A 26 12.54 12.97 6.49
CA GLN A 26 12.20 11.99 5.48
C GLN A 26 10.71 11.75 5.67
N ASN A 27 9.88 12.42 4.85
CA ASN A 27 8.51 11.97 4.65
C ASN A 27 8.61 10.53 4.15
N LEU A 28 8.48 9.57 5.07
CA LEU A 28 8.55 8.17 4.74
C LEU A 28 7.34 7.92 3.85
N GLN A 29 7.60 7.59 2.59
CA GLN A 29 6.56 7.28 1.65
C GLN A 29 5.67 6.17 2.21
N PRO A 30 4.33 6.29 2.15
CA PRO A 30 3.44 5.26 2.66
C PRO A 30 3.68 3.92 1.97
N PHE A 31 3.59 2.84 2.74
CA PHE A 31 3.55 1.49 2.16
C PHE A 31 2.13 1.20 1.66
N TYR A 32 1.80 1.75 0.49
CA TYR A 32 0.45 1.74 -0.10
C TYR A 32 -0.15 0.34 -0.20
N GLU A 33 0.64 -0.66 -0.60
CA GLU A 33 0.13 -2.04 -0.74
C GLU A 33 -0.28 -2.65 0.60
N GLN A 34 0.45 -2.31 1.67
CA GLN A 34 0.11 -2.76 3.03
C GLN A 34 -1.16 -2.09 3.55
N ILE A 35 -1.33 -0.79 3.24
CA ILE A 35 -2.54 -0.02 3.59
C ILE A 35 -3.75 -0.59 2.85
N ALA A 36 -3.63 -0.78 1.54
CA ALA A 36 -4.68 -1.34 0.69
C ALA A 36 -5.09 -2.75 1.13
N PHE A 37 -4.13 -3.62 1.43
CA PHE A 37 -4.43 -4.95 1.97
C PHE A 37 -5.14 -4.87 3.33
N GLY A 38 -4.73 -3.95 4.20
CA GLY A 38 -5.39 -3.70 5.47
C GLY A 38 -6.86 -3.31 5.30
N TYR A 39 -7.15 -2.41 4.36
CA TYR A 39 -8.51 -2.00 4.04
C TYR A 39 -9.34 -3.12 3.43
N TYR A 40 -8.79 -3.87 2.47
CA TYR A 40 -9.46 -5.05 1.93
C TYR A 40 -9.83 -6.05 3.03
N ARG A 41 -8.89 -6.35 3.91
CA ARG A 41 -9.09 -7.26 5.05
C ARG A 41 -10.17 -6.77 6.00
N ASN A 42 -10.16 -5.50 6.35
CA ASN A 42 -10.99 -4.96 7.42
C ASN A 42 -12.36 -4.51 6.92
N GLU A 43 -12.40 -3.81 5.79
CA GLU A 43 -13.60 -3.13 5.29
C GLU A 43 -14.32 -3.95 4.21
N ILE A 44 -13.58 -4.44 3.21
CA ILE A 44 -14.19 -5.18 2.09
C ILE A 44 -14.66 -6.55 2.56
N LEU A 45 -13.79 -7.33 3.21
CA LEU A 45 -14.14 -8.66 3.69
C LEU A 45 -15.13 -8.67 4.87
N ALA A 46 -15.33 -7.54 5.56
CA ALA A 46 -16.42 -7.43 6.53
C ALA A 46 -17.78 -7.38 5.83
N LYS A 47 -17.87 -6.73 4.67
CA LYS A 47 -19.08 -6.66 3.84
C LYS A 47 -19.27 -7.89 2.98
N LYS A 48 -18.16 -8.51 2.57
CA LYS A 48 -18.11 -9.70 1.71
C LYS A 48 -17.37 -10.83 2.42
N PRO A 49 -18.01 -11.46 3.42
CA PRO A 49 -17.36 -12.52 4.20
C PRO A 49 -17.05 -13.71 3.31
N VAL A 50 -15.88 -14.30 3.53
CA VAL A 50 -15.43 -15.50 2.83
C VAL A 50 -15.66 -16.75 3.65
N ASN A 51 -16.23 -17.78 3.02
CA ASN A 51 -16.52 -19.05 3.67
C ASN A 51 -15.30 -20.01 3.70
N LYS A 52 -14.26 -19.70 2.91
CA LYS A 52 -13.05 -20.51 2.79
C LYS A 52 -11.84 -19.67 3.15
N LYS A 53 -10.88 -20.30 3.84
CA LYS A 53 -9.59 -19.70 4.13
C LYS A 53 -8.88 -19.34 2.83
N ILE A 54 -8.54 -18.06 2.69
CA ILE A 54 -7.90 -17.51 1.50
C ILE A 54 -6.39 -17.59 1.66
N ARG A 55 -5.67 -17.96 0.59
CA ARG A 55 -4.21 -17.84 0.59
C ARG A 55 -3.83 -16.40 0.30
N ILE A 56 -2.89 -15.84 1.05
CA ILE A 56 -2.29 -14.54 0.74
C ILE A 56 -0.81 -14.76 0.47
N TYR A 57 -0.33 -14.23 -0.65
CA TYR A 57 1.08 -14.32 -1.02
C TYR A 57 1.85 -13.09 -0.54
N THR A 58 3.02 -13.29 0.04
CA THR A 58 3.85 -12.18 0.54
C THR A 58 4.42 -11.34 -0.60
N GLN A 59 4.69 -11.95 -1.76
CA GLN A 59 5.25 -11.25 -2.92
C GLN A 59 4.18 -10.40 -3.59
N LEU A 60 4.52 -9.14 -3.89
CA LEU A 60 3.67 -8.26 -4.67
C LEU A 60 3.66 -8.67 -6.13
N GLU A 61 2.48 -8.67 -6.76
CA GLU A 61 2.35 -8.90 -8.18
C GLU A 61 2.87 -7.70 -8.98
N THR A 62 3.62 -8.01 -10.03
CA THR A 62 3.95 -7.06 -11.08
C THR A 62 3.02 -7.30 -12.27
N GLU A 63 2.79 -6.27 -13.08
CA GLU A 63 1.92 -6.37 -14.26
C GLU A 63 2.27 -7.50 -15.21
N ARG A 64 3.54 -7.93 -15.26
CA ARG A 64 3.98 -9.05 -16.12
C ARG A 64 3.38 -10.42 -15.73
N GLY A 65 2.71 -10.52 -14.58
CA GLY A 65 2.03 -11.73 -14.12
C GLY A 65 0.54 -11.58 -13.84
N ASN A 66 0.00 -10.36 -13.85
CA ASN A 66 -1.41 -10.10 -13.59
C ASN A 66 -2.12 -9.80 -14.93
N PRO A 67 -2.95 -10.72 -15.46
CA PRO A 67 -3.72 -10.46 -16.69
C PRO A 67 -4.72 -9.30 -16.54
N PHE A 68 -4.87 -8.73 -15.35
CA PHE A 68 -5.75 -7.63 -14.99
C PHE A 68 -4.99 -6.44 -14.39
N GLY A 69 -3.70 -6.30 -14.73
CA GLY A 69 -2.81 -5.27 -14.20
C GLY A 69 -3.24 -3.83 -14.50
N TYR A 70 -4.06 -3.62 -15.55
CA TYR A 70 -4.63 -2.32 -15.84
C TYR A 70 -5.92 -2.11 -15.04
N PRO A 71 -6.10 -0.92 -14.45
CA PRO A 71 -7.34 -0.60 -13.79
C PRO A 71 -8.47 -0.49 -14.79
N ASP A 72 -9.61 -1.02 -14.38
CA ASP A 72 -10.85 -0.99 -15.14
C ASP A 72 -11.23 0.48 -15.44
N PRO A 73 -11.46 0.85 -16.71
CA PRO A 73 -11.78 2.23 -17.08
C PRO A 73 -13.00 2.79 -16.35
N GLU A 74 -14.02 1.98 -16.07
CA GLU A 74 -15.21 2.43 -15.35
C GLU A 74 -14.85 2.79 -13.90
N CYS A 75 -13.96 2.00 -13.28
CA CYS A 75 -13.45 2.30 -11.96
C CYS A 75 -12.66 3.62 -11.96
N ILE A 76 -11.83 3.87 -12.97
CA ILE A 76 -11.03 5.08 -13.09
C ILE A 76 -11.90 6.32 -13.28
N GLU A 77 -12.84 6.26 -14.23
CA GLU A 77 -13.76 7.36 -14.56
C GLU A 77 -14.63 7.77 -13.36
N LYS A 78 -15.10 6.79 -12.57
CA LYS A 78 -15.92 7.04 -11.38
C LYS A 78 -15.24 7.97 -10.37
N PHE A 79 -13.92 7.95 -10.28
CA PHE A 79 -13.15 8.81 -9.39
C PHE A 79 -12.54 10.02 -10.09
N GLY A 80 -12.86 10.23 -11.38
CA GLY A 80 -12.33 11.33 -12.18
C GLY A 80 -10.81 11.26 -12.37
N LEU A 81 -10.24 10.04 -12.38
CA LEU A 81 -8.81 9.83 -12.51
C LEU A 81 -8.43 9.65 -13.99
N THR A 82 -7.20 10.03 -14.33
CA THR A 82 -6.63 9.76 -15.67
C THR A 82 -5.43 8.82 -15.56
N LEU A 83 -5.40 7.79 -16.42
CA LEU A 83 -4.25 6.90 -16.55
C LEU A 83 -3.28 7.43 -17.59
N ASN A 84 -2.00 7.37 -17.27
CA ASN A 84 -0.94 7.62 -18.22
C ASN A 84 -0.49 6.31 -18.87
N ASP A 85 -0.91 6.06 -20.11
CA ASP A 85 -0.51 4.88 -20.89
C ASP A 85 1.02 4.80 -21.12
N SER A 86 1.76 5.89 -20.90
CA SER A 86 3.17 5.97 -21.26
C SER A 86 4.14 5.70 -20.11
N LEU A 87 3.75 5.86 -18.84
CA LEU A 87 4.65 5.67 -17.69
C LEU A 87 3.86 5.30 -16.43
N LEU A 88 3.57 4.01 -16.25
CA LEU A 88 3.17 3.47 -14.95
C LEU A 88 4.34 3.68 -13.96
N HIS A 89 4.29 4.79 -13.23
CA HIS A 89 5.27 5.06 -12.19
C HIS A 89 4.90 4.25 -10.96
N TYR A 90 5.76 3.29 -10.59
CA TYR A 90 5.62 2.52 -9.36
C TYR A 90 6.21 3.34 -8.20
N PRO A 91 5.38 3.99 -7.36
CA PRO A 91 5.89 4.75 -6.23
C PRO A 91 6.54 3.82 -5.19
N SER A 92 6.12 2.56 -5.10
CA SER A 92 6.56 1.65 -4.05
C SER A 92 7.90 0.96 -4.38
N LEU A 93 8.87 1.12 -3.48
CA LEU A 93 10.13 0.36 -3.46
C LEU A 93 9.95 -1.04 -2.85
N HIS A 94 8.79 -1.32 -2.25
CA HIS A 94 8.52 -2.60 -1.65
C HIS A 94 8.23 -3.66 -2.72
N THR A 95 8.67 -4.88 -2.43
CA THR A 95 8.41 -6.07 -3.27
C THR A 95 7.62 -7.14 -2.52
N GLN A 96 7.43 -6.96 -1.22
CA GLN A 96 6.75 -7.92 -0.34
C GLN A 96 5.93 -7.23 0.74
N LEU A 97 4.74 -7.78 1.03
CA LEU A 97 3.90 -7.41 2.17
C LEU A 97 4.52 -7.85 3.50
N ALA A 98 4.31 -7.05 4.54
CA ALA A 98 4.70 -7.37 5.91
C ALA A 98 3.58 -8.18 6.59
N LEU A 99 3.58 -9.50 6.37
CA LEU A 99 2.52 -10.40 6.86
C LEU A 99 2.92 -11.23 8.09
N THR A 100 4.13 -11.05 8.63
CA THR A 100 4.67 -11.86 9.73
C THR A 100 3.77 -11.90 10.96
N ASP A 101 3.11 -10.78 11.25
CA ASP A 101 2.26 -10.60 12.43
C ASP A 101 0.76 -10.60 12.09
N LEU A 102 0.38 -11.06 10.88
CA LEU A 102 -1.02 -11.20 10.48
C LEU A 102 -1.68 -12.35 11.26
N ASN A 103 -2.34 -12.02 12.36
CA ASN A 103 -3.18 -12.94 13.13
C ASN A 103 -4.65 -12.90 12.67
N ASP A 104 -4.89 -13.27 11.42
CA ASP A 104 -6.25 -13.34 10.86
C ASP A 104 -6.55 -14.75 10.34
N GLN A 105 -7.52 -15.42 10.97
CA GLN A 105 -7.86 -16.82 10.66
C GLN A 105 -8.40 -17.01 9.24
N ARG A 106 -8.90 -15.94 8.60
CA ARG A 106 -9.36 -15.95 7.21
C ARG A 106 -8.22 -16.18 6.22
N PHE A 107 -6.97 -15.93 6.62
CA PHE A 107 -5.81 -15.97 5.73
C PHE A 107 -4.82 -17.09 6.04
N LYS A 108 -4.27 -17.69 4.98
CA LYS A 108 -3.13 -18.60 5.02
C LYS A 108 -1.97 -17.96 4.28
N ILE A 109 -0.94 -17.53 5.01
CA ILE A 109 0.24 -16.88 4.43
C ILE A 109 1.08 -17.88 3.64
N ARG A 110 1.52 -17.46 2.45
CA ARG A 110 2.37 -18.22 1.54
C ARG A 110 3.44 -17.31 0.95
N LYS A 111 4.65 -17.84 0.76
CA LYS A 111 5.74 -17.07 0.14
C LYS A 111 5.60 -16.96 -1.38
N ARG A 112 5.05 -17.99 -2.02
CA ARG A 112 4.94 -18.12 -3.48
C ARG A 112 3.63 -18.78 -3.89
N PRO A 113 3.12 -18.48 -5.10
CA PRO A 113 1.94 -19.14 -5.66
C PRO A 113 2.11 -20.66 -5.75
N ASP A 114 1.10 -21.40 -5.32
CA ASP A 114 1.06 -22.88 -5.33
C ASP A 114 -0.08 -23.43 -6.21
N GLY A 115 -0.71 -22.56 -7.02
CA GLY A 115 -1.82 -22.92 -7.91
C GLY A 115 -3.11 -23.31 -7.18
N LYS A 116 -3.24 -23.01 -5.88
CA LYS A 116 -4.40 -23.39 -5.07
C LYS A 116 -5.28 -22.19 -4.76
N TYR A 117 -6.59 -22.38 -4.90
CA TYR A 117 -7.60 -21.35 -4.70
C TYR A 117 -8.48 -21.61 -3.46
N PRO A 118 -9.15 -20.59 -2.88
CA PRO A 118 -9.03 -19.18 -3.24
C PRO A 118 -7.68 -18.59 -2.82
N ALA A 119 -7.22 -17.59 -3.56
CA ALA A 119 -5.96 -16.89 -3.35
C ALA A 119 -6.12 -15.40 -3.58
N VAL A 120 -5.41 -14.59 -2.80
CA VAL A 120 -5.32 -13.14 -2.93
C VAL A 120 -3.91 -12.76 -3.29
N PHE A 121 -3.83 -11.87 -4.28
CA PHE A 121 -2.63 -11.23 -4.75
C PHE A 121 -2.77 -9.73 -4.58
N VAL A 122 -1.69 -9.06 -4.18
CA VAL A 122 -1.65 -7.60 -4.07
C VAL A 122 -0.66 -7.10 -5.11
N GLY A 123 -1.15 -6.32 -6.06
CA GLY A 123 -0.34 -5.68 -7.08
C GLY A 123 0.51 -4.57 -6.50
N ARG A 124 1.64 -4.28 -7.15
CA ARG A 124 2.39 -3.05 -6.86
C ARG A 124 1.53 -1.84 -7.17
N ALA A 125 1.65 -0.84 -6.30
CA ALA A 125 1.01 0.45 -6.49
C ALA A 125 1.52 1.10 -7.78
N TYR A 126 0.66 1.83 -8.48
CA TYR A 126 1.05 2.77 -9.53
C TYR A 126 0.35 4.10 -9.34
N THR A 127 0.94 5.15 -9.90
CA THR A 127 0.46 6.53 -9.74
C THR A 127 -0.29 6.97 -10.99
N THR A 128 -1.41 7.64 -10.81
CA THR A 128 -2.18 8.34 -11.85
C THR A 128 -1.58 9.72 -12.15
N ASP A 129 -2.02 10.37 -13.22
CA ASP A 129 -1.55 11.73 -13.55
C ASP A 129 -1.90 12.75 -12.46
N ASP A 130 -3.04 12.55 -11.79
CA ASP A 130 -3.52 13.37 -10.68
C ASP A 130 -2.81 13.07 -9.35
N ARG A 131 -1.74 12.25 -9.40
CA ARG A 131 -0.94 11.78 -8.25
C ARG A 131 -1.66 10.85 -7.30
N SER A 132 -2.91 10.48 -7.57
CA SER A 132 -3.58 9.41 -6.83
C SER A 132 -2.85 8.10 -7.06
N VAL A 133 -2.83 7.26 -6.03
CA VAL A 133 -2.18 5.96 -6.04
C VAL A 133 -3.24 4.88 -6.11
N ILE A 134 -3.03 3.90 -6.99
CA ILE A 134 -3.95 2.77 -7.14
C ILE A 134 -3.20 1.49 -6.78
N VAL A 135 -3.81 0.68 -5.93
CA VAL A 135 -3.37 -0.68 -5.60
C VAL A 135 -4.45 -1.67 -5.99
N THR A 136 -4.09 -2.63 -6.84
CA THR A 136 -4.97 -3.72 -7.24
C THR A 136 -4.86 -4.88 -6.26
N ILE A 137 -6.00 -5.44 -5.83
CA ILE A 137 -6.08 -6.65 -5.03
C ILE A 137 -6.93 -7.67 -5.79
N SER A 138 -6.32 -8.76 -6.23
CA SER A 138 -7.00 -9.81 -7.00
C SER A 138 -7.32 -10.99 -6.09
N GLN A 139 -8.60 -11.25 -5.83
CA GLN A 139 -9.09 -12.47 -5.18
C GLN A 139 -9.48 -13.50 -6.25
N ILE A 140 -8.59 -14.47 -6.50
CA ILE A 140 -8.76 -15.48 -7.54
C ILE A 140 -9.39 -16.75 -6.96
N HIS A 141 -10.42 -17.25 -7.65
CA HIS A 141 -11.09 -18.52 -7.42
C HIS A 141 -10.79 -19.49 -8.57
N ARG A 142 -11.35 -20.71 -8.50
CA ARG A 142 -11.09 -21.74 -9.53
C ARG A 142 -11.57 -21.35 -10.93
N SER A 143 -12.65 -20.58 -11.03
CA SER A 143 -13.35 -20.31 -12.29
C SER A 143 -13.79 -18.85 -12.43
N TYR A 144 -13.42 -18.00 -11.47
CA TYR A 144 -13.72 -16.57 -11.48
C TYR A 144 -12.70 -15.85 -10.62
N GLY A 145 -12.66 -14.52 -10.71
CA GLY A 145 -11.91 -13.69 -9.78
C GLY A 145 -12.58 -12.35 -9.56
N ASP A 146 -12.44 -11.85 -8.33
CA ASP A 146 -12.85 -10.51 -7.95
C ASP A 146 -11.59 -9.64 -7.93
N ILE A 147 -11.66 -8.46 -8.54
CA ILE A 147 -10.55 -7.53 -8.61
C ILE A 147 -11.00 -6.24 -7.93
N TYR A 148 -10.26 -5.86 -6.89
CA TYR A 148 -10.52 -4.65 -6.13
C TYR A 148 -9.44 -3.61 -6.44
N TYR A 149 -9.86 -2.43 -6.88
CA TYR A 149 -8.98 -1.28 -7.05
C TYR A 149 -9.13 -0.39 -5.84
N ILE A 150 -8.08 -0.31 -5.01
CA ILE A 150 -8.03 0.56 -3.84
C ILE A 150 -7.32 1.84 -4.24
N ILE A 151 -7.97 2.97 -4.02
CA ILE A 151 -7.50 4.27 -4.46
C ILE A 151 -7.11 5.08 -3.23
N LEU A 152 -5.88 5.57 -3.24
CA LEU A 152 -5.27 6.31 -2.16
C LEU A 152 -4.79 7.68 -2.65
N ASP A 153 -4.76 8.66 -1.76
CA ASP A 153 -4.01 9.90 -2.00
C ASP A 153 -2.49 9.66 -1.81
N PRO A 154 -1.63 10.63 -2.17
CA PRO A 154 -0.18 10.52 -1.98
C PRO A 154 0.27 10.40 -0.51
N GLN A 155 -0.63 10.61 0.45
CA GLN A 155 -0.37 10.47 1.88
C GLN A 155 -0.78 9.08 2.40
N GLY A 156 -1.37 8.24 1.55
CA GLY A 156 -1.82 6.89 1.89
C GLY A 156 -3.21 6.86 2.53
N ASN A 157 -3.98 7.96 2.47
CA ASN A 157 -5.38 7.93 2.87
C ASN A 157 -6.23 7.31 1.77
N ILE A 158 -7.20 6.49 2.15
CA ILE A 158 -8.08 5.82 1.19
C ILE A 158 -9.18 6.78 0.78
N ILE A 159 -9.19 7.14 -0.49
CA ILE A 159 -10.20 8.04 -1.08
C ILE A 159 -11.36 7.28 -1.69
N GLY A 160 -11.16 6.00 -2.02
CA GLY A 160 -12.21 5.16 -2.55
C GLY A 160 -11.75 3.77 -2.93
N TRP A 161 -12.71 2.97 -3.38
CA TRP A 161 -12.44 1.67 -3.98
C TRP A 161 -13.50 1.32 -5.01
N CYS A 162 -13.13 0.42 -5.89
CA CYS A 162 -13.98 -0.15 -6.92
C CYS A 162 -13.77 -1.66 -6.99
N GLU A 163 -14.74 -2.36 -7.54
CA GLU A 163 -14.68 -3.79 -7.76
C GLU A 163 -15.14 -4.10 -9.17
N THR A 164 -14.37 -4.95 -9.83
CA THR A 164 -14.75 -5.62 -11.06
C THR A 164 -14.57 -7.12 -10.88
N GLY A 165 -15.00 -7.91 -11.85
CA GLY A 165 -14.85 -9.36 -11.80
C GLY A 165 -14.72 -9.95 -13.17
N TYR A 166 -14.15 -11.15 -13.22
CA TYR A 166 -14.08 -11.94 -14.44
C TYR A 166 -14.48 -13.38 -14.16
N VAL A 167 -14.92 -14.05 -15.22
CA VAL A 167 -15.22 -15.48 -15.23
C VAL A 167 -14.31 -16.11 -16.29
N VAL A 168 -13.74 -17.29 -15.96
CA VAL A 168 -12.89 -18.08 -16.87
C VAL A 168 -13.72 -19.15 -17.56
#